data_AF-A0ABD5X871-F1
#
_entry.id   AF-A0ABD5X871-F1
#
_cell.length_a   1.000
_cell.length_b   1.000
_cell.length_c   1.000
_cell.angle_alpha   90.00
_cell.angle_beta   90.00
_cell.angle_gamma   90.00
#
_symmetry.space_group_name_H-M   'P 1'
#
loop_
_entity.id
_entity.type
_entity.pdbx_description
1 polymer ?
#
loop_
_entity_poly.entity_id
_entity_poly.type
_entity_poly.pdbx_seq_one_letter_code
_entity_poly.pdbx_strand_id
1 'polypeptide(L)'
;MTSAGRLKLSTPLDDADIPVTELVVPTRRAESRTVMSIVSGLLEAGVPVRDIAVVVRDLEEYEEPLRRGARQNGLATAFWTQLTVTRTTPFALIEAVCDVLGAEELDASTLCQPLEQRWCPPSAASASWPLDQQTVQRGQHALSTGAQTIDGWYDEVQDKPAIDQRFVAYLEWLLDCPKATPDAVKSVLGGVIDRYERLGLPVTKARDSPAGVETERDARAVVRAQTLTQHLPNKYADRLDEEALERSWSDVADLSRLIVTQRPGRREQSNARAVDILEANDVWLLDIPYVIAAGLVDGEWPTPTQSPLPSELQEAVLSGERQAEQLAPRTAWTDGRDRDQFDDTVRAADNGLILTRHTETISGEEQRPSYLLEYLDREVVSDKEVESLLGPDCILPQPIRRMLKGDR
;
A
#
# COMPACT_ATOMS: atom_id res chain seq x y z
N MET A 1 -21.53 -25.94 -26.85
CA MET A 1 -20.71 -27.16 -26.74
C MET A 1 -19.50 -26.82 -25.87
N THR A 2 -19.64 -27.01 -24.57
CA THR A 2 -18.59 -26.76 -23.57
C THR A 2 -18.00 -28.11 -23.20
N SER A 3 -16.71 -28.30 -23.45
CA SER A 3 -16.00 -29.58 -23.39
C SER A 3 -16.08 -30.24 -22.00
N ALA A 4 -16.39 -31.54 -21.99
CA ALA A 4 -16.08 -32.43 -20.88
C ALA A 4 -14.56 -32.40 -20.60
N GLY A 5 -14.18 -32.33 -19.32
CA GLY A 5 -12.77 -32.26 -18.90
C GLY A 5 -12.32 -30.92 -18.32
N ARG A 6 -13.14 -30.27 -17.48
CA ARG A 6 -12.75 -29.05 -16.74
C ARG A 6 -11.77 -29.31 -15.60
N LEU A 7 -11.56 -30.59 -15.23
CA LEU A 7 -10.47 -31.06 -14.37
C LEU A 7 -9.08 -30.98 -15.05
N LYS A 8 -8.97 -30.63 -16.34
CA LYS A 8 -7.66 -30.42 -17.01
C LYS A 8 -6.80 -29.29 -16.39
N LEU A 9 -7.38 -28.50 -15.49
CA LEU A 9 -6.68 -27.50 -14.68
C LEU A 9 -5.72 -28.13 -13.63
N SER A 10 -5.69 -29.46 -13.50
CA SER A 10 -4.77 -30.20 -12.61
C SER A 10 -3.54 -30.81 -13.30
N THR A 11 -3.17 -30.32 -14.49
CA THR A 11 -1.92 -30.75 -15.15
C THR A 11 -0.74 -30.35 -14.27
N PRO A 12 0.20 -31.26 -13.92
CA PRO A 12 1.38 -30.95 -13.09
C PRO A 12 2.09 -29.67 -13.55
N LEU A 13 2.61 -28.88 -12.60
CA LEU A 13 3.40 -27.71 -12.97
C LEU A 13 4.71 -28.24 -13.52
N ASP A 14 5.25 -27.55 -14.52
CA ASP A 14 6.59 -27.82 -14.99
C ASP A 14 7.58 -27.41 -13.88
N ASP A 15 8.70 -28.12 -13.79
CA ASP A 15 9.79 -27.77 -12.89
C ASP A 15 10.45 -26.45 -13.34
N ALA A 16 11.22 -25.82 -12.46
CA ALA A 16 11.95 -24.61 -12.80
C ALA A 16 13.19 -24.92 -13.66
N ASP A 17 13.43 -24.12 -14.71
CA ASP A 17 14.63 -24.22 -15.56
C ASP A 17 15.90 -23.61 -14.91
N ILE A 18 15.78 -23.17 -13.65
CA ILE A 18 16.76 -22.39 -12.90
C ILE A 18 16.97 -23.01 -11.51
N PRO A 19 18.09 -22.71 -10.82
CA PRO A 19 18.31 -23.23 -9.49
C PRO A 19 17.22 -22.76 -8.50
N VAL A 20 16.69 -23.71 -7.72
CA VAL A 20 15.70 -23.46 -6.68
C VAL A 20 16.28 -23.79 -5.31
N THR A 21 16.12 -22.88 -4.35
CA THR A 21 16.56 -23.08 -2.96
C THR A 21 15.43 -22.85 -1.98
N GLU A 22 15.27 -23.74 -1.00
CA GLU A 22 14.28 -23.61 0.07
C GLU A 22 14.95 -23.24 1.40
N LEU A 23 14.42 -22.23 2.09
CA LEU A 23 14.75 -21.90 3.47
C LEU A 23 13.54 -22.11 4.37
N VAL A 24 13.77 -22.85 5.45
CA VAL A 24 12.73 -23.22 6.42
C VAL A 24 13.05 -22.53 7.74
N VAL A 25 12.05 -21.85 8.31
CA VAL A 25 12.21 -21.09 9.56
C VAL A 25 11.05 -21.36 10.51
N PRO A 26 11.18 -21.08 11.83
CA PRO A 26 10.13 -21.44 12.77
C PRO A 26 8.86 -20.60 12.60
N THR A 27 8.98 -19.28 12.42
CA THR A 27 7.81 -18.37 12.47
C THR A 27 7.78 -17.43 11.28
N ARG A 28 6.59 -16.92 10.91
CA ARG A 28 6.44 -15.88 9.88
C ARG A 28 7.31 -14.64 10.11
N ARG A 29 7.52 -14.27 11.38
CA ARG A 29 8.44 -13.18 11.73
C ARG A 29 9.89 -13.53 11.38
N ALA A 30 10.32 -14.75 11.68
CA ALA A 30 11.65 -15.24 11.31
C ALA A 30 11.78 -15.34 9.79
N GLU A 31 10.72 -15.72 9.09
CA GLU A 31 10.66 -15.78 7.63
C GLU A 31 10.85 -14.42 7.01
N SER A 32 10.07 -13.42 7.43
CA SER A 32 10.19 -12.05 6.93
C SER A 32 11.58 -11.44 7.19
N ARG A 33 12.19 -11.78 8.33
CA ARG A 33 13.59 -11.39 8.61
C ARG A 33 14.56 -12.10 7.66
N THR A 34 14.36 -13.38 7.44
CA THR A 34 15.19 -14.22 6.55
C THR A 34 15.12 -13.70 5.11
N VAL A 35 13.93 -13.46 4.58
CA VAL A 35 13.70 -12.85 3.26
C VAL A 35 14.51 -11.55 3.13
N MET A 36 14.40 -10.65 4.11
CA MET A 36 15.10 -9.36 4.04
C MET A 36 16.61 -9.47 4.23
N SER A 37 17.09 -10.45 4.99
CA SER A 37 18.53 -10.76 5.07
C SER A 37 19.06 -11.36 3.77
N ILE A 38 18.28 -12.19 3.06
CA ILE A 38 18.64 -12.67 1.70
C ILE A 38 18.78 -11.49 0.76
N VAL A 39 17.78 -10.60 0.73
CA VAL A 39 17.84 -9.37 -0.08
C VAL A 39 19.09 -8.57 0.26
N SER A 40 19.37 -8.32 1.54
CA SER A 40 20.58 -7.60 1.97
C SER A 40 21.86 -8.28 1.48
N GLY A 41 21.97 -9.60 1.63
CA GLY A 41 23.13 -10.36 1.17
C GLY A 41 23.30 -10.35 -0.35
N LEU A 42 22.21 -10.38 -1.13
CA LEU A 42 22.25 -10.24 -2.59
C LEU A 42 22.76 -8.85 -3.01
N LEU A 43 22.29 -7.79 -2.33
CA LEU A 43 22.76 -6.42 -2.57
C LEU A 43 24.24 -6.25 -2.24
N GLU A 44 24.69 -6.82 -1.11
CA GLU A 44 26.11 -6.82 -0.71
C GLU A 44 26.99 -7.60 -1.70
N ALA A 45 26.44 -8.65 -2.32
CA ALA A 45 27.08 -9.39 -3.40
C ALA A 45 27.08 -8.66 -4.75
N GLY A 46 26.49 -7.46 -4.84
CA GLY A 46 26.50 -6.60 -6.02
C GLY A 46 25.30 -6.78 -6.97
N VAL A 47 24.28 -7.53 -6.57
CA VAL A 47 23.03 -7.62 -7.33
C VAL A 47 22.31 -6.27 -7.27
N PRO A 48 21.93 -5.66 -8.41
CA PRO A 48 21.14 -4.43 -8.43
C PRO A 48 19.78 -4.61 -7.74
N VAL A 49 19.30 -3.58 -7.03
CA VAL A 49 17.99 -3.61 -6.34
C VAL A 49 16.83 -4.00 -7.26
N ARG A 50 16.83 -3.49 -8.50
CA ARG A 50 15.80 -3.77 -9.51
C ARG A 50 15.80 -5.22 -10.01
N ASP A 51 16.88 -5.96 -9.75
CA ASP A 51 17.07 -7.33 -10.19
C ASP A 51 16.58 -8.34 -9.12
N ILE A 52 15.97 -7.84 -8.03
CA ILE A 52 15.46 -8.62 -6.90
C ILE A 52 13.98 -8.26 -6.68
N ALA A 53 13.12 -9.27 -6.58
CA ALA A 53 11.75 -9.10 -6.12
C ALA A 53 11.39 -10.10 -5.02
N VAL A 54 10.57 -9.64 -4.07
CA VAL A 54 9.95 -10.50 -3.06
C VAL A 54 8.49 -10.70 -3.46
N VAL A 55 8.06 -11.95 -3.54
CA VAL A 55 6.71 -12.32 -3.92
C VAL A 55 6.03 -13.02 -2.77
N VAL A 56 4.82 -12.59 -2.44
CA VAL A 56 3.94 -13.30 -1.50
C VAL A 56 2.60 -13.55 -2.16
N ARG A 57 1.88 -14.53 -1.65
CA ARG A 57 0.52 -14.81 -2.12
C ARG A 57 -0.42 -13.62 -1.92
N ASP A 58 -0.39 -13.07 -0.70
CA ASP A 58 -1.21 -11.95 -0.24
C ASP A 58 -0.37 -11.04 0.65
N LEU A 59 -0.37 -9.73 0.36
CA LEU A 59 0.40 -8.75 1.12
C LEU A 59 -0.24 -8.39 2.46
N GLU A 60 -1.52 -8.65 2.68
CA GLU A 60 -2.21 -8.25 3.92
C GLU A 60 -1.50 -8.80 5.17
N GLU A 61 -1.08 -10.06 5.13
CA GLU A 61 -0.41 -10.72 6.26
C GLU A 61 1.12 -10.50 6.31
N TYR A 62 1.72 -10.06 5.20
CA TYR A 62 3.18 -9.94 5.06
C TYR A 62 3.69 -8.50 5.00
N GLU A 63 2.87 -7.50 4.70
CA GLU A 63 3.32 -6.11 4.52
C GLU A 63 4.08 -5.58 5.75
N GLU A 64 3.47 -5.67 6.94
CA GLU A 64 4.09 -5.18 8.18
C GLU A 64 5.29 -6.03 8.64
N PRO A 65 5.23 -7.37 8.65
CA PRO A 65 6.40 -8.21 8.91
C PRO A 65 7.60 -7.94 7.97
N LEU A 66 7.36 -7.84 6.66
CA LEU A 66 8.39 -7.54 5.66
C LEU A 66 8.94 -6.13 5.84
N ARG A 67 8.08 -5.12 6.08
CA ARG A 67 8.51 -3.75 6.37
C ARG A 67 9.43 -3.69 7.59
N ARG A 68 9.11 -4.46 8.64
CA ARG A 68 9.94 -4.56 9.84
C ARG A 68 11.27 -5.25 9.56
N GLY A 69 11.27 -6.33 8.79
CA GLY A 69 12.49 -7.01 8.35
C GLY A 69 13.39 -6.10 7.50
N ALA A 70 12.80 -5.34 6.58
CA ALA A 70 13.51 -4.38 5.74
C ALA A 70 14.18 -3.29 6.58
N ARG A 71 13.44 -2.72 7.55
CA ARG A 71 13.98 -1.71 8.47
C ARG A 71 15.17 -2.21 9.29
N GLN A 72 15.15 -3.48 9.70
CA GLN A 72 16.28 -4.09 10.43
C GLN A 72 17.53 -4.22 9.57
N ASN A 73 17.37 -4.43 8.26
CA ASN A 73 18.46 -4.53 7.29
C ASN A 73 18.77 -3.18 6.58
N GLY A 74 18.13 -2.07 6.99
CA GLY A 74 18.34 -0.76 6.36
C GLY A 74 17.85 -0.67 4.90
N LEU A 75 16.92 -1.52 4.50
CA LEU A 75 16.44 -1.63 3.12
C LEU A 75 15.23 -0.72 2.88
N ALA A 76 15.20 -0.09 1.70
CA ALA A 76 14.01 0.56 1.17
C ALA A 76 13.19 -0.46 0.38
N THR A 77 11.87 -0.46 0.56
CA THR A 77 10.96 -1.39 -0.10
C THR A 77 9.79 -0.64 -0.76
N ALA A 78 9.37 -1.15 -1.92
CA ALA A 78 8.21 -0.68 -2.65
C ALA A 78 7.16 -1.81 -2.66
N PHE A 79 6.10 -1.63 -1.89
CA PHE A 79 4.99 -2.59 -1.84
C PHE A 79 4.01 -2.28 -2.96
N TRP A 80 3.70 -3.27 -3.80
CA TRP A 80 2.74 -3.11 -4.91
C TRP A 80 1.29 -3.22 -4.44
N THR A 81 0.94 -2.49 -3.38
CA THR A 81 -0.43 -2.41 -2.89
C THR A 81 -1.20 -1.29 -3.58
N GLN A 82 -2.51 -1.24 -3.39
CA GLN A 82 -3.28 -0.10 -3.85
C GLN A 82 -3.06 1.07 -2.89
N LEU A 83 -2.84 2.27 -3.43
CA LEU A 83 -2.76 3.48 -2.61
C LEU A 83 -4.08 3.68 -1.85
N THR A 84 -4.03 3.52 -0.53
CA THR A 84 -5.14 3.87 0.36
C THR A 84 -5.19 5.39 0.48
N VAL A 85 -5.88 6.06 -0.46
CA VAL A 85 -5.95 7.53 -0.57
C VAL A 85 -6.38 8.19 0.75
N THR A 86 -7.29 7.56 1.49
CA THR A 86 -7.76 8.05 2.80
C THR A 86 -6.67 8.11 3.87
N ARG A 87 -5.53 7.43 3.68
CA ARG A 87 -4.37 7.44 4.58
C ARG A 87 -3.21 8.24 3.99
N THR A 88 -3.50 9.32 3.27
CA THR A 88 -2.49 10.18 2.65
C THR A 88 -2.67 11.63 3.08
N THR A 89 -1.57 12.37 3.19
CA THR A 89 -1.58 13.78 3.61
C THR A 89 -2.40 14.68 2.69
N PRO A 90 -2.36 14.56 1.34
CA PRO A 90 -3.17 15.39 0.46
C PRO A 90 -4.68 15.17 0.67
N PHE A 91 -5.10 13.94 0.94
CA PHE A 91 -6.50 13.66 1.22
C PHE A 91 -6.90 14.13 2.64
N ALA A 92 -6.05 13.92 3.64
CA ALA A 92 -6.27 14.45 4.99
C ALA A 92 -6.39 15.98 4.99
N LEU A 93 -5.68 16.67 4.09
CA LEU A 93 -5.84 18.11 3.88
C LEU A 93 -7.22 18.48 3.32
N ILE A 94 -7.75 17.70 2.38
CA ILE A 94 -9.12 17.91 1.86
C ILE A 94 -10.13 17.76 3.00
N GLU A 95 -10.04 16.68 3.77
CA GLU A 95 -10.93 16.44 4.92
C GLU A 95 -10.83 17.58 5.93
N ALA A 96 -9.62 17.94 6.35
CA ALA A 96 -9.41 19.01 7.33
C ALA A 96 -9.97 20.36 6.85
N VAL A 97 -9.82 20.70 5.56
CA VAL A 97 -10.39 21.93 5.00
C VAL A 97 -11.91 21.89 5.01
N CYS A 98 -12.51 20.78 4.58
CA CYS A 98 -13.96 20.60 4.61
C CYS A 98 -14.53 20.65 6.03
N ASP A 99 -13.84 20.04 7.00
CA ASP A 99 -14.25 20.01 8.41
C ASP A 99 -14.27 21.43 9.00
N VAL A 100 -13.20 22.21 8.78
CA VAL A 100 -13.13 23.60 9.26
C VAL A 100 -14.18 24.48 8.60
N LEU A 101 -14.40 24.35 7.29
CA LEU A 101 -15.40 25.15 6.56
C LEU A 101 -16.85 24.69 6.82
N GLY A 102 -17.04 23.47 7.31
CA GLY A 102 -18.35 22.89 7.63
C GLY A 102 -18.81 23.16 9.06
N ALA A 103 -17.90 23.59 9.94
CA ALA A 103 -18.19 23.83 11.35
C ALA A 103 -18.74 25.24 11.60
N GLU A 104 -19.79 25.34 12.44
CA GLU A 104 -20.27 26.64 12.95
C GLU A 104 -19.37 27.17 14.06
N GLU A 105 -18.97 26.29 14.98
CA GLU A 105 -17.99 26.53 16.02
C GLU A 105 -16.99 25.37 16.01
N LEU A 106 -15.70 25.67 16.19
CA LEU A 106 -14.64 24.69 16.16
C LEU A 106 -13.61 24.94 17.27
N ASP A 107 -12.99 23.87 17.76
CA ASP A 107 -11.89 23.95 18.71
C ASP A 107 -10.56 24.29 18.01
N ALA A 108 -9.57 24.69 18.81
CA ALA A 108 -8.24 25.04 18.29
C ALA A 108 -7.55 23.86 17.56
N SER A 109 -7.88 22.62 17.92
CA SER A 109 -7.33 21.43 17.27
C SER A 109 -7.82 21.32 15.84
N THR A 110 -9.13 21.36 15.65
CA THR A 110 -9.80 21.30 14.34
C THR A 110 -9.37 22.47 13.48
N LEU A 111 -9.29 23.69 14.04
CA LEU A 111 -8.83 24.88 13.34
C LEU A 111 -7.42 24.70 12.75
N CYS A 112 -6.50 24.08 13.51
CA CYS A 112 -5.11 23.93 13.10
C CYS A 112 -4.87 22.74 12.16
N GLN A 113 -5.81 21.80 12.01
CA GLN A 113 -5.59 20.59 11.20
C GLN A 113 -5.16 20.88 9.75
N PRO A 114 -5.77 21.82 9.00
CA PRO A 114 -5.28 22.15 7.66
C PRO A 114 -3.81 22.60 7.66
N LEU A 115 -3.39 23.39 8.65
CA LEU A 115 -2.01 23.84 8.79
C LEU A 115 -1.06 22.68 9.09
N GLU A 116 -1.47 21.73 9.93
CA GLU A 116 -0.71 20.49 10.18
C GLU A 116 -0.58 19.63 8.92
N GLN A 117 -1.61 19.61 8.07
CA GLN A 117 -1.61 18.96 6.76
C GLN A 117 -0.98 19.84 5.65
N ARG A 118 -0.21 20.86 6.04
CA ARG A 118 0.60 21.71 5.14
C ARG A 118 -0.21 22.58 4.19
N TRP A 119 -1.38 23.04 4.63
CA TRP A 119 -2.10 24.09 3.93
C TRP A 119 -1.21 25.30 3.68
N CYS A 120 -1.39 25.92 2.50
CA CYS A 120 -0.67 27.12 2.08
C CYS A 120 -1.67 28.10 1.46
N PRO A 121 -1.52 29.43 1.67
CA PRO A 121 -2.43 30.39 1.09
C PRO A 121 -2.32 30.41 -0.44
N PRO A 122 -3.41 30.78 -1.16
CA PRO A 122 -3.41 30.88 -2.61
C PRO A 122 -2.36 31.85 -3.17
N SER A 123 -1.91 32.83 -2.38
CA SER A 123 -0.87 33.80 -2.75
C SER A 123 0.56 33.31 -2.50
N ALA A 124 0.76 32.17 -1.83
CA ALA A 124 2.09 31.68 -1.49
C ALA A 124 2.92 31.35 -2.74
N ALA A 125 4.13 31.92 -2.78
CA ALA A 125 5.13 31.67 -3.82
C ALA A 125 6.54 31.40 -3.23
N SER A 126 6.69 31.42 -1.90
CA SER A 126 7.97 31.38 -1.19
C SER A 126 8.10 30.13 -0.32
N ALA A 127 9.34 29.85 0.11
CA ALA A 127 9.68 28.79 1.07
C ALA A 127 9.22 29.06 2.52
N SER A 128 8.54 30.18 2.80
CA SER A 128 7.96 30.44 4.13
C SER A 128 6.66 29.66 4.37
N TRP A 129 6.21 28.88 3.39
CA TRP A 129 5.06 28.00 3.45
C TRP A 129 5.46 26.61 2.92
N PRO A 130 4.90 25.51 3.42
CA PRO A 130 3.97 25.43 4.57
C PRO A 130 4.63 25.80 5.91
N LEU A 131 3.81 25.99 6.96
CA LEU A 131 4.33 26.12 8.32
C LEU A 131 5.01 24.82 8.74
N ASP A 132 6.12 24.93 9.47
CA ASP A 132 6.71 23.77 10.12
C ASP A 132 5.84 23.31 11.31
N GLN A 133 5.92 22.02 11.63
CA GLN A 133 5.07 21.41 12.66
C GLN A 133 5.23 22.07 14.04
N GLN A 134 6.43 22.53 14.41
CA GLN A 134 6.64 23.17 15.71
C GLN A 134 5.99 24.55 15.78
N THR A 135 5.96 25.29 14.68
CA THR A 135 5.25 26.56 14.59
C THR A 135 3.74 26.37 14.71
N VAL A 136 3.16 25.37 14.03
CA VAL A 136 1.73 25.06 14.17
C VAL A 136 1.38 24.66 15.61
N GLN A 137 2.15 23.73 16.20
CA GLN A 137 1.92 23.28 17.57
C GLN A 137 2.02 24.42 18.59
N ARG A 138 3.02 25.30 18.47
CA ARG A 138 3.14 26.47 19.37
C ARG A 138 1.96 27.42 19.24
N GLY A 139 1.49 27.66 18.01
CA GLY A 139 0.28 28.45 17.77
C GLY A 139 -0.95 27.82 18.43
N GLN A 140 -1.17 26.53 18.20
CA GLN A 140 -2.28 25.78 18.78
C GLN A 140 -2.28 25.83 20.32
N HIS A 141 -1.11 25.68 20.97
CA HIS A 141 -1.02 25.75 22.44
C HIS A 141 -1.23 27.17 23.00
N ALA A 142 -1.05 28.20 22.18
CA ALA A 142 -1.29 29.59 22.56
C ALA A 142 -2.76 30.00 22.40
N LEU A 143 -3.55 29.24 21.64
CA LEU A 143 -4.99 29.43 21.48
C LEU A 143 -5.76 28.99 22.73
N SER A 144 -6.94 29.55 22.91
CA SER A 144 -7.87 29.15 23.97
C SER A 144 -8.41 27.73 23.71
N THR A 145 -8.93 27.10 24.77
CA THR A 145 -9.41 25.70 24.70
C THR A 145 -10.91 25.59 24.38
N GLY A 146 -11.61 26.71 24.18
CA GLY A 146 -13.04 26.74 23.88
C GLY A 146 -13.32 26.58 22.38
N ALA A 147 -14.52 26.11 22.03
CA ALA A 147 -14.99 26.20 20.65
C ALA A 147 -15.42 27.64 20.35
N GLN A 148 -15.06 28.15 19.17
CA GLN A 148 -15.42 29.48 18.70
C GLN A 148 -15.70 29.47 17.21
N THR A 149 -16.38 30.51 16.72
CA THR A 149 -16.53 30.77 15.28
C THR A 149 -15.19 31.18 14.66
N ILE A 150 -15.08 31.11 13.33
CA ILE A 150 -13.88 31.54 12.61
C ILE A 150 -13.56 33.02 12.88
N ASP A 151 -14.58 33.89 12.97
CA ASP A 151 -14.41 35.30 13.36
C ASP A 151 -13.82 35.44 14.77
N GLY A 152 -14.31 34.66 15.74
CA GLY A 152 -13.78 34.66 17.10
C GLY A 152 -12.31 34.25 17.16
N TRP A 153 -11.93 33.22 16.39
CA TRP A 153 -10.54 32.81 16.25
C TRP A 153 -9.66 33.87 15.59
N TYR A 154 -10.18 34.58 14.57
CA TYR A 154 -9.49 35.69 13.92
C TYR A 154 -9.16 36.81 14.92
N ASP A 155 -10.16 37.27 15.68
CA ASP A 155 -9.97 38.30 16.71
C ASP A 155 -8.96 37.85 17.78
N GLU A 156 -9.07 36.61 18.26
CA GLU A 156 -8.15 36.06 19.26
C GLU A 156 -6.70 36.00 18.77
N VAL A 157 -6.47 35.58 17.52
CA VAL A 157 -5.14 35.52 16.93
C VAL A 157 -4.55 36.92 16.73
N GLN A 158 -5.36 37.90 16.32
CA GLN A 158 -4.90 39.28 16.17
C GLN A 158 -4.45 39.90 17.50
N ASP A 159 -5.15 39.59 18.59
CA ASP A 159 -4.83 40.10 19.92
C ASP A 159 -3.63 39.40 20.58
N LYS A 160 -3.14 38.29 20.00
CA LYS A 160 -2.04 37.47 20.53
C LYS A 160 -0.79 37.55 19.65
N PRO A 161 0.12 38.53 19.88
CA PRO A 161 1.34 38.69 19.08
C PRO A 161 2.35 37.54 19.21
N ALA A 162 2.14 36.61 20.15
CA ALA A 162 2.95 35.40 20.28
C ALA A 162 2.60 34.33 19.22
N ILE A 163 1.43 34.44 18.58
CA ILE A 163 1.01 33.55 17.50
C ILE A 163 1.60 34.06 16.19
N ASP A 164 2.10 33.15 15.36
CA ASP A 164 2.70 33.51 14.07
C ASP A 164 1.67 34.22 13.18
N GLN A 165 2.03 35.37 12.61
CA GLN A 165 1.14 36.20 11.79
C GLN A 165 0.56 35.43 10.58
N ARG A 166 1.20 34.35 10.14
CA ARG A 166 0.70 33.47 9.09
C ARG A 166 -0.64 32.78 9.46
N PHE A 167 -0.97 32.65 10.75
CA PHE A 167 -2.30 32.21 11.19
C PHE A 167 -3.40 33.21 10.78
N VAL A 168 -3.10 34.50 10.80
CA VAL A 168 -4.03 35.54 10.33
C VAL A 168 -4.34 35.32 8.85
N ALA A 169 -3.32 35.12 8.01
CA ALA A 169 -3.51 34.87 6.58
C ALA A 169 -4.34 33.59 6.28
N TYR A 170 -4.24 32.59 7.16
CA TYR A 170 -5.07 31.39 7.09
C TYR A 170 -6.53 31.66 7.48
N LEU A 171 -6.76 32.39 8.56
CA LEU A 171 -8.11 32.76 9.02
C LEU A 171 -8.80 33.72 8.05
N GLU A 172 -8.09 34.68 7.46
CA GLU A 172 -8.60 35.53 6.39
C GLU A 172 -9.09 34.70 5.20
N TRP A 173 -8.31 33.71 4.79
CA TRP A 173 -8.72 32.80 3.71
C TRP A 173 -9.98 31.99 4.06
N LEU A 174 -10.10 31.53 5.31
CA LEU A 174 -11.29 30.82 5.78
C LEU A 174 -12.53 31.72 5.76
N LEU A 175 -12.42 32.97 6.20
CA LEU A 175 -13.50 33.96 6.19
C LEU A 175 -13.94 34.32 4.75
N ASP A 176 -13.00 34.34 3.82
CA ASP A 176 -13.26 34.62 2.40
C ASP A 176 -13.81 33.41 1.63
N CYS A 177 -13.84 32.20 2.23
CA CYS A 177 -14.29 31.01 1.54
C CYS A 177 -15.80 31.04 1.25
N PRO A 178 -16.23 30.75 0.00
CA PRO A 178 -17.64 30.70 -0.33
C PRO A 178 -18.34 29.49 0.30
N LYS A 179 -19.68 29.55 0.36
CA LYS A 179 -20.51 28.38 0.69
C LYS A 179 -20.29 27.25 -0.31
N ALA A 180 -20.53 26.01 0.13
CA ALA A 180 -20.35 24.79 -0.65
C ALA A 180 -21.31 24.70 -1.86
N THR A 181 -20.92 25.32 -2.98
CA THR A 181 -21.50 25.08 -4.32
C THR A 181 -20.55 24.22 -5.14
N PRO A 182 -21.01 23.53 -6.20
CA PRO A 182 -20.12 22.77 -7.08
C PRO A 182 -18.90 23.58 -7.58
N ASP A 183 -19.10 24.84 -7.97
CA ASP A 183 -18.01 25.72 -8.42
C ASP A 183 -17.06 26.12 -7.28
N ALA A 184 -17.60 26.37 -6.09
CA ALA A 184 -16.81 26.62 -4.89
C ALA A 184 -15.95 25.39 -4.53
N VAL A 185 -16.53 24.20 -4.53
CA VAL A 185 -15.83 22.93 -4.26
C VAL A 185 -14.66 22.76 -5.23
N LYS A 186 -14.89 22.99 -6.53
CA LYS A 186 -13.84 22.90 -7.55
C LYS A 186 -12.70 23.88 -7.29
N SER A 187 -13.04 25.15 -7.06
CA SER A 187 -12.06 26.23 -6.95
C SER A 187 -11.26 26.18 -5.65
N VAL A 188 -11.93 25.96 -4.51
CA VAL A 188 -11.32 25.89 -3.18
C VAL A 188 -10.42 24.66 -3.07
N LEU A 189 -10.98 23.45 -3.24
CA LEU A 189 -10.20 22.22 -3.05
C LEU A 189 -9.16 22.02 -4.16
N GLY A 190 -9.48 22.38 -5.40
CA GLY A 190 -8.51 22.40 -6.50
C GLY A 190 -7.33 23.31 -6.19
N GLY A 191 -7.59 24.54 -5.73
CA GLY A 191 -6.55 25.49 -5.35
C GLY A 191 -5.69 25.00 -4.18
N VAL A 192 -6.30 24.38 -3.16
CA VAL A 192 -5.58 23.80 -2.01
C VAL A 192 -4.61 22.70 -2.46
N ILE A 193 -5.06 21.77 -3.31
CA ILE A 193 -4.23 20.66 -3.79
C ILE A 193 -3.14 21.14 -4.75
N ASP A 194 -3.44 22.08 -5.64
CA ASP A 194 -2.43 22.69 -6.53
C ASP A 194 -1.32 23.39 -5.73
N ARG A 195 -1.66 23.99 -4.58
CA ARG A 195 -0.67 24.57 -3.67
C ARG A 195 0.11 23.52 -2.90
N TYR A 196 -0.55 22.45 -2.47
CA TYR A 196 0.12 21.31 -1.85
C TYR A 196 1.16 20.69 -2.80
N GLU A 197 0.83 20.48 -4.07
CA GLU A 197 1.78 19.95 -5.06
C GLU A 197 3.07 20.81 -5.13
N ARG A 198 2.89 22.14 -5.17
CA ARG A 198 4.01 23.08 -5.36
C ARG A 198 4.86 23.30 -4.12
N LEU A 199 4.26 23.26 -2.92
CA LEU A 199 4.91 23.68 -1.67
C LEU A 199 4.93 22.57 -0.62
N GLY A 200 3.88 21.74 -0.53
CA GLY A 200 3.77 20.62 0.41
C GLY A 200 4.59 19.39 0.01
N LEU A 201 4.54 18.98 -1.27
CA LEU A 201 5.28 17.82 -1.77
C LEU A 201 6.82 17.97 -1.68
N PRO A 202 7.41 19.16 -1.96
CA PRO A 202 8.84 19.39 -1.72
C PRO A 202 9.27 19.17 -0.26
N VAL A 203 8.38 19.40 0.72
CA VAL A 203 8.66 19.12 2.14
C VAL A 203 8.75 17.61 2.39
N THR A 204 7.88 16.80 1.78
CA THR A 204 8.01 15.33 1.82
C THR A 204 9.35 14.91 1.23
N LYS A 205 9.67 15.40 0.03
CA LYS A 205 10.92 15.08 -0.66
C LYS A 205 12.18 15.43 0.13
N ALA A 206 12.17 16.54 0.87
CA ALA A 206 13.31 16.97 1.67
C ALA A 206 13.54 16.09 2.91
N ARG A 207 12.49 15.45 3.44
CA ARG A 207 12.54 14.57 4.62
C ARG A 207 12.74 13.10 4.27
N ASP A 208 12.31 12.70 3.08
CA ASP A 208 12.31 11.30 2.64
C ASP A 208 13.72 10.70 2.55
N SER A 209 13.76 9.38 2.61
CA SER A 209 14.95 8.59 2.32
C SER A 209 15.42 8.77 0.86
N PRO A 210 16.69 8.44 0.55
CA PRO A 210 17.19 8.47 -0.83
C PRO A 210 16.41 7.61 -1.85
N ALA A 211 15.64 6.64 -1.36
CA ALA A 211 14.77 5.79 -2.17
C ALA A 211 13.49 6.49 -2.65
N GLY A 212 13.10 7.60 -2.03
CA GLY A 212 11.99 8.43 -2.50
C GLY A 212 10.60 7.81 -2.32
N VAL A 213 10.45 6.79 -1.46
CA VAL A 213 9.21 6.03 -1.31
C VAL A 213 8.07 6.90 -0.76
N GLU A 214 8.32 7.73 0.26
CA GLU A 214 7.29 8.64 0.77
C GLU A 214 6.90 9.69 -0.27
N THR A 215 7.88 10.20 -1.02
CA THR A 215 7.71 11.21 -2.06
C THR A 215 6.89 10.67 -3.22
N GLU A 216 7.14 9.44 -3.65
CA GLU A 216 6.38 8.78 -4.70
C GLU A 216 4.92 8.57 -4.28
N ARG A 217 4.72 8.03 -3.06
CA ARG A 217 3.38 7.85 -2.48
C ARG A 217 2.62 9.17 -2.42
N ASP A 218 3.27 10.23 -1.95
CA ASP A 218 2.66 11.55 -1.78
C ASP A 218 2.37 12.24 -3.14
N ALA A 219 3.29 12.14 -4.11
CA ALA A 219 3.07 12.66 -5.47
C ALA A 219 1.88 11.97 -6.15
N ARG A 220 1.72 10.67 -5.94
CA ARG A 220 0.55 9.93 -6.46
C ARG A 220 -0.73 10.29 -5.74
N ALA A 221 -0.67 10.51 -4.43
CA ALA A 221 -1.79 11.00 -3.65
C ALA A 221 -2.26 12.37 -4.15
N VAL A 222 -1.32 13.26 -4.53
CA VAL A 222 -1.63 14.54 -5.20
C VAL A 222 -2.37 14.32 -6.52
N VAL A 223 -1.88 13.46 -7.42
CA VAL A 223 -2.56 13.17 -8.70
C VAL A 223 -3.98 12.62 -8.48
N ARG A 224 -4.16 11.78 -7.45
CA ARG A 224 -5.48 11.25 -7.06
C ARG A 224 -6.38 12.33 -6.49
N ALA A 225 -5.85 13.20 -5.64
CA ALA A 225 -6.56 14.35 -5.10
C ALA A 225 -6.98 15.33 -6.20
N GLN A 226 -6.12 15.62 -7.18
CA GLN A 226 -6.45 16.44 -8.36
C GLN A 226 -7.56 15.82 -9.19
N THR A 227 -7.50 14.51 -9.42
CA THR A 227 -8.56 13.78 -10.14
C THR A 227 -9.88 13.83 -9.36
N LEU A 228 -9.82 13.69 -8.03
CA LEU A 228 -10.98 13.81 -7.15
C LEU A 228 -11.59 15.21 -7.26
N THR A 229 -10.80 16.28 -7.09
CA THR A 229 -11.31 17.66 -7.12
C THR A 229 -11.84 18.08 -8.50
N GLN A 230 -11.43 17.40 -9.58
CA GLN A 230 -12.02 17.56 -10.91
C GLN A 230 -13.41 16.92 -11.05
N HIS A 231 -13.63 15.75 -10.45
CA HIS A 231 -14.89 14.99 -10.61
C HIS A 231 -15.91 15.23 -9.50
N LEU A 232 -15.44 15.53 -8.29
CA LEU A 232 -16.26 15.78 -7.11
C LEU A 232 -17.34 16.85 -7.33
N PRO A 233 -17.06 18.01 -7.99
CA PRO A 233 -18.08 19.02 -8.26
C PRO A 233 -19.28 18.49 -9.05
N ASN A 234 -19.02 17.69 -10.09
CA ASN A 234 -20.09 17.12 -10.92
C ASN A 234 -20.92 16.13 -10.11
N LYS A 235 -20.23 15.25 -9.35
CA LYS A 235 -20.93 14.27 -8.53
C LYS A 235 -21.73 14.94 -7.41
N TYR A 236 -21.20 16.02 -6.85
CA TYR A 236 -21.89 16.81 -5.83
C TYR A 236 -23.12 17.51 -6.41
N ALA A 237 -23.02 18.10 -7.60
CA ALA A 237 -24.17 18.67 -8.32
C ALA A 237 -25.28 17.64 -8.54
N ASP A 238 -24.93 16.44 -9.03
CA ASP A 238 -25.91 15.36 -9.22
C ASP A 238 -26.64 15.02 -7.91
N ARG A 239 -25.91 14.95 -6.78
CA ARG A 239 -26.49 14.61 -5.47
C ARG A 239 -27.36 15.71 -4.89
N LEU A 240 -27.02 16.98 -5.15
CA LEU A 240 -27.86 18.11 -4.78
C LEU A 240 -29.16 18.13 -5.58
N ASP A 241 -29.10 17.82 -6.89
CA ASP A 241 -30.27 17.73 -7.77
C ASP A 241 -31.19 16.56 -7.37
N GLU A 242 -30.61 15.47 -6.84
CA GLU A 242 -31.34 14.34 -6.25
C GLU A 242 -31.92 14.63 -4.85
N GLU A 243 -31.69 15.82 -4.28
CA GLU A 243 -32.01 16.17 -2.88
C GLU A 243 -31.42 15.19 -1.85
N ALA A 244 -30.32 14.52 -2.21
CA ALA A 244 -29.68 13.49 -1.39
C ALA A 244 -28.60 14.05 -0.44
N LEU A 245 -28.16 15.30 -0.65
CA LEU A 245 -27.17 16.02 0.16
C LEU A 245 -27.60 17.47 0.36
N GLU A 246 -27.05 18.13 1.37
CA GLU A 246 -27.23 19.56 1.60
C GLU A 246 -26.05 20.38 1.05
N ARG A 247 -26.25 21.71 0.96
CA ARG A 247 -25.21 22.65 0.54
C ARG A 247 -24.22 22.95 1.67
N SER A 248 -23.53 21.92 2.14
CA SER A 248 -22.59 21.95 3.27
C SER A 248 -21.21 21.43 2.88
N TRP A 249 -20.16 21.96 3.52
CA TRP A 249 -18.80 21.42 3.36
C TRP A 249 -18.62 20.05 4.03
N SER A 250 -19.45 19.72 5.03
CA SER A 250 -19.49 18.38 5.64
C SER A 250 -19.92 17.31 4.62
N ASP A 251 -20.98 17.56 3.85
CA ASP A 251 -21.43 16.62 2.81
C ASP A 251 -20.39 16.44 1.70
N VAL A 252 -19.61 17.49 1.42
CA VAL A 252 -18.49 17.43 0.47
C VAL A 252 -17.38 16.50 0.99
N ALA A 253 -17.07 16.53 2.29
CA ALA A 253 -16.11 15.61 2.91
C ALA A 253 -16.58 14.14 2.80
N ASP A 254 -17.84 13.88 3.16
CA ASP A 254 -18.42 12.54 3.11
C ASP A 254 -18.45 11.98 1.68
N LEU A 255 -18.88 12.80 0.71
CA LEU A 255 -18.86 12.41 -0.69
C LEU A 255 -17.44 12.18 -1.21
N SER A 256 -16.47 12.99 -0.78
CA SER A 256 -15.06 12.81 -1.14
C SER A 256 -14.54 11.45 -0.67
N ARG A 257 -14.81 11.09 0.59
CA ARG A 257 -14.45 9.78 1.18
C ARG A 257 -15.12 8.61 0.45
N LEU A 258 -16.38 8.76 0.08
CA LEU A 258 -17.10 7.76 -0.71
C LEU A 258 -16.46 7.53 -2.09
N ILE A 259 -16.10 8.60 -2.81
CA ILE A 259 -15.49 8.48 -4.14
C ILE A 259 -14.12 7.79 -4.09
N VAL A 260 -13.27 8.16 -3.13
CA VAL A 260 -11.90 7.61 -3.06
C VAL A 260 -11.84 6.16 -2.60
N THR A 261 -12.84 5.71 -1.83
CA THR A 261 -12.94 4.30 -1.39
C THR A 261 -13.51 3.38 -2.48
N GLN A 262 -14.35 3.90 -3.38
CA GLN A 262 -14.91 3.14 -4.49
C GLN A 262 -13.97 2.95 -5.68
N ARG A 263 -12.94 3.79 -5.81
CA ARG A 263 -11.96 3.72 -6.90
C ARG A 263 -10.57 3.45 -6.34
N PRO A 264 -10.31 2.22 -5.84
CA PRO A 264 -8.98 1.85 -5.40
C PRO A 264 -7.96 2.17 -6.51
N GLY A 265 -6.85 2.79 -6.13
CA GLY A 265 -5.80 3.19 -7.07
C GLY A 265 -5.21 2.00 -7.83
N ARG A 266 -4.47 2.29 -8.90
CA ARG A 266 -3.65 1.27 -9.59
C ARG A 266 -2.56 0.78 -8.62
N ARG A 267 -2.29 -0.53 -8.63
CA ARG A 267 -1.18 -1.14 -7.88
C ARG A 267 0.15 -0.49 -8.28
N GLU A 268 1.04 -0.33 -7.30
CA GLU A 268 2.22 0.55 -7.41
C GLU A 268 3.28 0.00 -8.39
N GLN A 269 4.12 0.86 -8.96
CA GLN A 269 5.08 0.54 -10.04
C GLN A 269 6.48 0.33 -9.48
N SER A 270 7.36 -0.35 -10.23
CA SER A 270 8.77 -0.55 -9.86
C SER A 270 9.50 0.74 -9.48
N ASN A 271 10.13 0.74 -8.31
CA ASN A 271 11.05 1.80 -7.89
C ASN A 271 12.49 1.28 -8.01
N ALA A 272 13.29 1.86 -8.91
CA ALA A 272 14.66 1.39 -9.18
C ALA A 272 15.64 1.51 -7.99
N ARG A 273 15.20 2.09 -6.86
CA ARG A 273 15.99 2.28 -5.62
C ARG A 273 15.40 1.56 -4.41
N ALA A 274 14.29 0.85 -4.57
CA ALA A 274 13.64 0.10 -3.51
C ALA A 274 13.35 -1.32 -4.01
N VAL A 275 13.40 -2.29 -3.11
CA VAL A 275 13.13 -3.69 -3.45
C VAL A 275 11.64 -3.83 -3.69
N ASP A 276 11.28 -4.37 -4.86
CA ASP A 276 9.88 -4.60 -5.21
C ASP A 276 9.32 -5.76 -4.38
N ILE A 277 8.19 -5.52 -3.71
CA ILE A 277 7.45 -6.52 -2.95
C ILE A 277 6.05 -6.65 -3.56
N LEU A 278 5.78 -7.82 -4.11
CA LEU A 278 4.68 -8.10 -5.03
C LEU A 278 3.70 -9.09 -4.41
N GLU A 279 2.40 -8.91 -4.68
CA GLU A 279 1.48 -10.04 -4.64
C GLU A 279 1.73 -10.91 -5.88
N ALA A 280 1.55 -12.22 -5.74
CA ALA A 280 1.75 -13.18 -6.81
C ALA A 280 0.96 -12.86 -8.09
N ASN A 281 -0.20 -12.20 -7.95
CA ASN A 281 -1.02 -11.75 -9.07
C ASN A 281 -0.37 -10.65 -9.94
N ASP A 282 0.64 -9.95 -9.43
CA ASP A 282 1.30 -8.83 -10.11
C ASP A 282 2.63 -9.22 -10.76
N VAL A 283 3.04 -10.48 -10.62
CA VAL A 283 4.31 -11.02 -11.13
C VAL A 283 4.21 -11.44 -12.61
N TRP A 284 3.00 -11.58 -13.12
CA TRP A 284 2.74 -12.03 -14.49
C TRP A 284 3.47 -11.18 -15.55
N LEU A 285 4.17 -11.85 -16.47
CA LEU A 285 5.02 -11.26 -17.53
C LEU A 285 6.20 -10.42 -17.04
N LEU A 286 6.58 -10.51 -15.76
CA LEU A 286 7.84 -9.97 -15.30
C LEU A 286 8.98 -10.94 -15.57
N ASP A 287 10.17 -10.39 -15.73
CA ASP A 287 11.43 -11.11 -15.90
C ASP A 287 12.43 -10.50 -14.91
N ILE A 288 12.69 -11.24 -13.82
CA ILE A 288 13.37 -10.77 -12.63
C ILE A 288 14.50 -11.75 -12.32
N PRO A 289 15.76 -11.30 -12.32
CA PRO A 289 16.91 -12.18 -12.07
C PRO A 289 16.79 -13.02 -10.79
N TYR A 290 16.35 -12.44 -9.69
CA TYR A 290 16.19 -13.15 -8.42
C TYR A 290 14.80 -12.93 -7.83
N VAL A 291 14.03 -14.00 -7.71
CA VAL A 291 12.71 -13.99 -7.07
C VAL A 291 12.79 -14.70 -5.72
N ILE A 292 12.29 -14.05 -4.67
CA ILE A 292 12.14 -14.62 -3.34
C ILE A 292 10.66 -14.79 -3.04
N ALA A 293 10.15 -16.02 -3.15
CA ALA A 293 8.76 -16.35 -2.84
C ALA A 293 8.62 -16.74 -1.36
N ALA A 294 7.74 -16.06 -0.62
CA ALA A 294 7.51 -16.30 0.81
C ALA A 294 6.07 -16.73 1.11
N GLY A 295 5.92 -17.46 2.22
CA GLY A 295 4.62 -17.99 2.68
C GLY A 295 4.18 -19.26 1.96
N LEU A 296 5.11 -20.14 1.59
CA LEU A 296 4.79 -21.42 0.95
C LEU A 296 4.38 -22.49 1.97
N VAL A 297 3.28 -22.19 2.66
CA VAL A 297 2.68 -22.97 3.73
C VAL A 297 1.28 -23.44 3.29
N ASP A 298 0.92 -24.65 3.70
CA ASP A 298 -0.42 -25.21 3.47
C ASP A 298 -1.49 -24.28 4.07
N GLY A 299 -2.48 -23.93 3.26
CA GLY A 299 -3.54 -23.01 3.64
C GLY A 299 -3.23 -21.51 3.49
N GLU A 300 -1.96 -21.11 3.27
CA GLU A 300 -1.59 -19.74 2.87
C GLU A 300 -1.44 -19.63 1.35
N TRP A 301 -0.68 -20.54 0.75
CA TRP A 301 -0.47 -20.61 -0.70
C TRP A 301 -0.45 -22.07 -1.15
N PRO A 302 -1.52 -22.60 -1.77
CA PRO A 302 -2.77 -21.91 -2.07
C PRO A 302 -3.64 -21.74 -0.83
N THR A 303 -4.51 -20.73 -0.86
CA THR A 303 -5.47 -20.47 0.22
C THR A 303 -6.75 -21.27 0.01
N PRO A 304 -7.35 -21.81 1.08
CA PRO A 304 -8.54 -22.61 0.98
C PRO A 304 -9.74 -21.75 0.58
N THR A 305 -10.56 -22.31 -0.30
CA THR A 305 -11.80 -21.67 -0.72
C THR A 305 -12.79 -21.61 0.45
N GLN A 306 -13.19 -20.39 0.83
CA GLN A 306 -14.38 -20.23 1.66
C GLN A 306 -15.63 -20.21 0.77
N SER A 307 -16.40 -21.30 0.75
CA SER A 307 -17.68 -21.34 0.06
C SER A 307 -18.81 -21.78 1.00
N PRO A 308 -20.00 -21.15 0.92
CA PRO A 308 -21.17 -21.63 1.64
C PRO A 308 -21.76 -22.91 1.02
N LEU A 309 -21.28 -23.36 -0.16
CA LEU A 309 -21.72 -24.61 -0.77
C LEU A 309 -20.86 -25.78 -0.29
N PRO A 310 -21.45 -26.96 -0.04
CA PRO A 310 -20.70 -28.17 0.30
C PRO A 310 -19.70 -28.55 -0.80
N SER A 311 -18.54 -29.09 -0.41
CA SER A 311 -17.47 -29.52 -1.31
C SER A 311 -17.94 -30.52 -2.37
N GLU A 312 -18.85 -31.43 -2.00
CA GLU A 312 -19.39 -32.46 -2.91
C GLU A 312 -20.21 -31.83 -4.04
N LEU A 313 -20.93 -30.73 -3.75
CA LEU A 313 -21.68 -29.99 -4.76
C LEU A 313 -20.73 -29.17 -5.66
N GLN A 314 -19.66 -28.61 -5.10
CA GLN A 314 -18.63 -27.92 -5.87
C GLN A 314 -17.94 -28.88 -6.85
N GLU A 315 -17.55 -30.07 -6.38
CA GLU A 315 -16.96 -31.13 -7.20
C GLU A 315 -17.89 -31.58 -8.31
N ALA A 316 -19.18 -31.80 -8.02
CA ALA A 316 -20.17 -32.18 -9.04
C ALA A 316 -20.34 -31.11 -10.15
N VAL A 317 -20.27 -29.82 -9.79
CA VAL A 317 -20.31 -28.71 -10.76
C VAL A 317 -19.01 -28.62 -11.56
N LEU A 318 -17.86 -28.82 -10.92
CA LEU A 318 -16.55 -28.78 -11.56
C LEU A 318 -16.32 -29.97 -12.51
N SER A 319 -16.74 -31.17 -12.11
CA SER A 319 -16.67 -32.39 -12.93
C SER A 319 -17.71 -32.40 -14.05
N GLY A 320 -18.75 -31.58 -13.95
CA GLY A 320 -19.85 -31.51 -14.91
C GLY A 320 -20.80 -32.71 -14.79
N GLU A 321 -20.98 -33.25 -13.59
CA GLU A 321 -21.83 -34.42 -13.36
C GLU A 321 -23.33 -34.06 -13.29
N ARG A 322 -24.14 -34.82 -14.06
CA ARG A 322 -25.62 -34.78 -14.02
C ARG A 322 -26.19 -33.36 -14.23
N GLN A 323 -27.24 -32.99 -13.47
CA GLN A 323 -27.93 -31.70 -13.56
C GLN A 323 -27.05 -30.49 -13.18
N ALA A 324 -25.86 -30.71 -12.60
CA ALA A 324 -24.94 -29.66 -12.19
C ALA A 324 -24.21 -29.00 -13.37
N GLU A 325 -24.27 -29.57 -14.59
CA GLU A 325 -23.72 -28.98 -15.82
C GLU A 325 -24.31 -27.60 -16.16
N GLN A 326 -25.51 -27.29 -15.62
CA GLN A 326 -26.21 -26.02 -15.82
C GLN A 326 -25.69 -24.90 -14.90
N LEU A 327 -24.93 -25.25 -13.85
CA LEU A 327 -24.34 -24.30 -12.92
C LEU A 327 -22.95 -23.89 -13.42
N ALA A 328 -22.68 -22.59 -13.40
CA ALA A 328 -21.34 -22.08 -13.69
C ALA A 328 -20.44 -22.33 -12.48
N PRO A 329 -19.27 -22.98 -12.65
CA PRO A 329 -18.30 -23.09 -11.56
C PRO A 329 -17.86 -21.69 -11.15
N ARG A 330 -17.74 -21.45 -9.85
CA ARG A 330 -17.06 -20.24 -9.36
C ARG A 330 -15.56 -20.49 -9.44
N THR A 331 -14.82 -19.54 -9.99
CA THR A 331 -13.35 -19.58 -10.04
C THR A 331 -12.72 -19.78 -8.66
N ALA A 332 -13.40 -19.33 -7.60
CA ALA A 332 -12.97 -19.52 -6.23
C ALA A 332 -12.96 -20.99 -5.79
N TRP A 333 -13.74 -21.89 -6.41
CA TRP A 333 -13.87 -23.32 -6.02
C TRP A 333 -12.69 -24.20 -6.46
N THR A 334 -11.69 -23.60 -7.09
CA THR A 334 -10.46 -24.28 -7.51
C THR A 334 -9.28 -23.48 -7.02
N ASP A 335 -8.20 -24.16 -6.66
CA ASP A 335 -6.88 -23.56 -6.41
C ASP A 335 -6.15 -23.16 -7.70
N GLY A 336 -6.74 -23.42 -8.88
CA GLY A 336 -6.15 -23.13 -10.18
C GLY A 336 -5.59 -21.71 -10.31
N ARG A 337 -6.24 -20.71 -9.71
CA ARG A 337 -5.70 -19.34 -9.71
C ARG A 337 -4.42 -19.20 -8.87
N ASP A 338 -4.42 -19.73 -7.65
CA ASP A 338 -3.25 -19.64 -6.76
C ASP A 338 -2.09 -20.49 -7.32
N ARG A 339 -2.41 -21.57 -8.05
CA ARG A 339 -1.48 -22.40 -8.82
C ARG A 339 -0.90 -21.65 -10.02
N ASP A 340 -1.73 -20.99 -10.83
CA ASP A 340 -1.28 -20.17 -11.96
C ASP A 340 -0.38 -19.02 -11.46
N GLN A 341 -0.75 -18.38 -10.35
CA GLN A 341 0.07 -17.35 -9.71
C GLN A 341 1.42 -17.88 -9.21
N PHE A 342 1.46 -19.11 -8.71
CA PHE A 342 2.72 -19.75 -8.34
C PHE A 342 3.58 -20.08 -9.57
N ASP A 343 2.97 -20.62 -10.64
CA ASP A 343 3.65 -20.85 -11.92
C ASP A 343 4.21 -19.55 -12.51
N ASP A 344 3.45 -18.46 -12.48
CA ASP A 344 3.90 -17.13 -12.88
C ASP A 344 5.07 -16.63 -12.02
N THR A 345 5.06 -16.92 -10.72
CA THR A 345 6.16 -16.57 -9.80
C THR A 345 7.43 -17.36 -10.11
N VAL A 346 7.30 -18.65 -10.41
CA VAL A 346 8.42 -19.51 -10.83
C VAL A 346 9.00 -19.01 -12.15
N ARG A 347 8.14 -18.72 -13.12
CA ARG A 347 8.55 -18.29 -14.48
C ARG A 347 9.12 -16.88 -14.55
N ALA A 348 8.79 -16.02 -13.59
CA ALA A 348 9.38 -14.69 -13.52
C ALA A 348 10.84 -14.69 -13.05
N ALA A 349 11.33 -15.79 -12.50
CA ALA A 349 12.70 -15.91 -12.03
C ALA A 349 13.66 -16.36 -13.16
N ASP A 350 14.73 -15.60 -13.40
CA ASP A 350 15.68 -15.88 -14.50
C ASP A 350 17.01 -16.53 -14.02
N ASN A 351 17.58 -16.08 -12.90
CA ASN A 351 18.85 -16.61 -12.40
C ASN A 351 18.72 -17.46 -11.14
N GLY A 352 17.69 -17.23 -10.31
CA GLY A 352 17.50 -17.99 -9.09
C GLY A 352 16.14 -17.78 -8.44
N LEU A 353 15.54 -18.88 -7.99
CA LEU A 353 14.30 -18.89 -7.24
C LEU A 353 14.58 -19.30 -5.79
N ILE A 354 14.22 -18.43 -4.86
CA ILE A 354 14.43 -18.62 -3.44
C ILE A 354 13.06 -18.74 -2.79
N LEU A 355 12.80 -19.88 -2.18
CA LEU A 355 11.54 -20.24 -1.57
C LEU A 355 11.69 -20.17 -0.05
N THR A 356 10.77 -19.50 0.64
CA THR A 356 10.73 -19.52 2.10
C THR A 356 9.38 -20.01 2.60
N ARG A 357 9.42 -20.67 3.76
CA ARG A 357 8.23 -21.00 4.53
C ARG A 357 8.53 -21.03 6.01
N HIS A 358 7.50 -20.82 6.82
CA HIS A 358 7.55 -21.03 8.25
C HIS A 358 6.91 -22.37 8.67
N THR A 359 7.29 -22.89 9.84
CA THR A 359 6.78 -24.17 10.36
C THR A 359 5.79 -24.02 11.50
N GLU A 360 5.59 -22.81 12.03
CA GLU A 360 4.72 -22.55 13.17
C GLU A 360 3.92 -21.26 13.01
N THR A 361 2.64 -21.31 13.40
CA THR A 361 1.79 -20.11 13.52
C THR A 361 2.22 -19.24 14.70
N ILE A 362 1.60 -18.06 14.83
CA ILE A 362 1.78 -17.20 16.01
C ILE A 362 1.30 -17.87 17.33
N SER A 363 0.38 -18.84 17.25
CA SER A 363 -0.09 -19.63 18.40
C SER A 363 0.80 -20.85 18.70
N GLY A 364 1.84 -21.08 17.91
CA GLY A 364 2.76 -22.23 18.04
C GLY A 364 2.20 -23.53 17.47
N GLU A 365 1.19 -23.46 16.60
CA GLU A 365 0.67 -24.62 15.89
C GLU A 365 1.57 -24.97 14.71
N GLU A 366 1.90 -26.25 14.55
CA GLU A 366 2.71 -26.73 13.45
C GLU A 366 2.00 -26.53 12.11
N GLN A 367 2.75 -25.99 11.15
CA GLN A 367 2.32 -25.68 9.80
C GLN A 367 2.98 -26.62 8.80
N ARG A 368 2.18 -27.15 7.87
CA ARG A 368 2.66 -28.06 6.83
C ARG A 368 3.20 -27.27 5.63
N PRO A 369 4.19 -27.81 4.89
CA PRO A 369 4.63 -27.19 3.65
C PRO A 369 3.47 -27.17 2.63
N SER A 370 3.44 -26.13 1.80
CA SER A 370 2.55 -26.10 0.65
C SER A 370 2.84 -27.28 -0.28
N TYR A 371 1.78 -27.90 -0.82
CA TYR A 371 1.94 -28.94 -1.84
C TYR A 371 2.59 -28.41 -3.13
N LEU A 372 2.54 -27.09 -3.38
CA LEU A 372 3.15 -26.48 -4.56
C LEU A 372 4.67 -26.68 -4.61
N LEU A 373 5.30 -26.88 -3.45
CA LEU A 373 6.72 -27.20 -3.36
C LEU A 373 7.04 -28.56 -4.00
N GLU A 374 6.11 -29.52 -4.02
CA GLU A 374 6.32 -30.86 -4.56
C GLU A 374 6.61 -30.89 -6.07
N TYR A 375 6.30 -29.80 -6.79
CA TYR A 375 6.57 -29.69 -8.23
C TYR A 375 7.99 -29.21 -8.56
N LEU A 376 8.76 -28.77 -7.57
CA LEU A 376 10.08 -28.17 -7.79
C LEU A 376 11.20 -29.04 -7.21
N ASP A 377 12.25 -29.30 -8.01
CA ASP A 377 13.50 -29.84 -7.51
C ASP A 377 14.29 -28.73 -6.80
N ARG A 378 14.37 -28.82 -5.47
CA ARG A 378 14.85 -27.74 -4.62
C ARG A 378 15.90 -28.21 -3.62
N GLU A 379 16.92 -27.39 -3.45
CA GLU A 379 17.93 -27.61 -2.43
C GLU A 379 17.54 -26.92 -1.12
N VAL A 380 17.37 -27.70 -0.05
CA VAL A 380 17.00 -27.18 1.27
C VAL A 380 18.24 -26.70 2.02
N VAL A 381 18.23 -25.43 2.42
CA VAL A 381 19.31 -24.82 3.22
C VAL A 381 19.31 -25.37 4.63
N SER A 382 20.51 -25.65 5.15
CA SER A 382 20.67 -26.13 6.52
C SER A 382 20.40 -25.04 7.57
N ASP A 383 19.88 -25.43 8.74
CA ASP A 383 19.62 -24.49 9.85
C ASP A 383 20.85 -23.63 10.20
N LYS A 384 22.05 -24.23 10.15
CA LYS A 384 23.32 -23.54 10.42
C LYS A 384 23.60 -22.41 9.42
N GLU A 385 23.25 -22.60 8.15
CA GLU A 385 23.40 -21.57 7.13
C GLU A 385 22.34 -20.47 7.29
N VAL A 386 21.11 -20.82 7.68
CA VAL A 386 20.08 -19.84 8.06
C VAL A 386 20.54 -19.00 9.26
N GLU A 387 21.12 -19.63 10.29
CA GLU A 387 21.71 -18.92 11.43
C GLU A 387 22.85 -17.99 11.01
N SER A 388 23.70 -18.43 10.07
CA SER A 388 24.82 -17.63 9.55
C SER A 388 24.33 -16.43 8.73
N LEU A 389 23.25 -16.60 7.97
CA LEU A 389 22.56 -15.53 7.24
C LEU A 389 21.96 -14.49 8.19
N LEU A 390 21.33 -14.95 9.28
CA LEU A 390 20.71 -14.08 10.28
C LEU A 390 21.70 -13.47 11.28
N GLY A 391 22.95 -13.95 11.24
CA GLY A 391 24.08 -13.48 12.04
C GLY A 391 24.59 -12.10 11.61
N PRO A 392 25.55 -11.53 12.37
CA PRO A 392 26.05 -10.18 12.13
C PRO A 392 26.77 -10.01 10.79
N ASP A 393 27.33 -11.10 10.25
CA ASP A 393 28.09 -11.09 9.01
C ASP A 393 27.24 -11.37 7.76
N CYS A 394 25.91 -11.54 7.91
CA CYS A 394 24.94 -11.76 6.82
C CYS A 394 25.41 -12.74 5.72
N ILE A 395 25.91 -13.91 6.15
CA ILE A 395 26.55 -14.86 5.24
C ILE A 395 25.49 -15.57 4.41
N LEU A 396 25.38 -15.20 3.13
CA LEU A 396 24.48 -15.91 2.19
C LEU A 396 24.73 -17.44 2.20
N PRO A 397 23.67 -18.27 2.25
CA PRO A 397 23.77 -19.72 2.12
C PRO A 397 24.50 -20.17 0.84
N GLN A 398 25.16 -21.33 0.90
CA GLN A 398 25.92 -21.86 -0.22
C GLN A 398 25.08 -22.06 -1.51
N PRO A 399 23.83 -22.55 -1.45
CA PRO A 399 23.00 -22.69 -2.65
C PRO A 399 22.76 -21.34 -3.34
N ILE A 400 22.41 -20.30 -2.58
CA ILE A 400 22.21 -18.93 -3.11
C ILE A 400 23.51 -18.36 -3.69
N ARG A 401 24.65 -18.61 -3.04
CA ARG A 401 25.97 -18.18 -3.58
C ARG A 401 26.34 -18.83 -4.91
N ARG A 402 25.84 -20.04 -5.20
CA ARG A 402 26.04 -20.70 -6.50
C ARG A 402 25.19 -20.05 -7.59
N MET A 403 23.96 -19.64 -7.27
CA MET A 403 23.10 -18.88 -8.20
C MET A 403 23.81 -17.63 -8.71
N LEU A 404 24.51 -16.91 -7.83
CA LEU A 404 25.28 -15.70 -8.18
C LEU A 404 26.45 -15.95 -9.14
N LYS A 405 26.98 -17.19 -9.18
CA LYS A 405 28.09 -17.57 -10.04
C LYS A 405 27.64 -18.12 -11.40
N GLY A 406 26.34 -18.36 -11.58
CA GLY A 406 25.81 -19.09 -12.73
C GLY A 406 26.20 -20.58 -12.73
N ASP A 407 26.63 -21.11 -11.58
CA ASP A 407 26.92 -22.54 -11.42
C ASP A 407 25.59 -23.28 -11.30
N ARG A 408 25.12 -23.87 -12.41
CA ARG A 408 23.95 -24.76 -12.46
C ARG A 408 24.23 -26.10 -11.81
#